data_AF-A0A6P6FP12-F1
#
_entry.id   AF-A0A6P6FP12-F1
#
_cell.length_a   1.000
_cell.length_b   1.000
_cell.length_c   1.000
_cell.angle_alpha   90.00
_cell.angle_beta   90.00
_cell.angle_gamma   90.00
#
_symmetry.space_group_name_H-M   'P 1'
#
loop_
_entity.id
_entity.type
_entity.pdbx_description
1 polymer ?
#
loop_
_entity_poly.entity_id
_entity_poly.type
_entity_poly.pdbx_seq_one_letter_code
_entity_poly.pdbx_strand_id
1 'polypeptide(L)'
;MEALQSRVESWIREQRAKILKVSWGPLQWRMKWPWNSDDREQRKKLQQEYERRKKQLHDLCLAVKADSFSDLQDILCCMVLSECVYKKPASELVRAVNKFKADFGGQIVSLERVQPSSDHVPHRYLLAEAGDTLFASFIGTKQYKWRRFRFSLMQFLRLMSHFYWL
;
A
#
# COMPACT_ATOMS: atom_id res chain seq x y z
N MET A 1 -3.04 60.08 32.88
CA MET A 1 -2.94 58.68 32.39
C MET A 1 -1.61 58.00 32.76
N GLU A 2 -0.69 58.67 33.48
CA GLU A 2 0.68 58.17 33.70
C GLU A 2 0.82 57.21 34.90
N ALA A 3 -0.03 57.36 35.92
CA ALA A 3 0.02 56.53 37.12
C ALA A 3 -0.41 55.07 36.89
N LEU A 4 -1.28 54.81 35.90
CA LEU A 4 -1.69 53.46 35.54
C LEU A 4 -0.59 52.73 34.75
N GLN A 5 0.10 53.45 33.87
CA GLN A 5 1.22 52.92 33.10
C GLN A 5 2.40 52.54 34.00
N SER A 6 2.75 53.38 34.98
CA SER A 6 3.86 53.07 35.90
C SER A 6 3.56 51.84 36.78
N ARG A 7 2.28 51.62 37.14
CA ARG A 7 1.83 50.46 37.93
C ARG A 7 1.84 49.16 37.13
N VAL A 8 1.52 49.22 35.84
CA VAL A 8 1.59 48.06 34.94
C VAL A 8 3.05 47.70 34.66
N GLU A 9 3.91 48.69 34.44
CA GLU A 9 5.34 48.44 34.22
C GLU A 9 6.05 47.88 35.44
N SER A 10 5.71 48.34 36.65
CA SER A 10 6.26 47.79 37.88
C SER A 10 5.80 46.34 38.10
N TRP A 11 4.53 46.04 37.80
CA TRP A 11 4.00 44.67 37.87
C TRP A 11 4.65 43.72 36.86
N ILE A 12 4.87 44.16 35.62
CA ILE A 12 5.58 43.37 34.58
C ILE A 12 7.03 43.09 35.01
N ARG A 13 7.72 44.09 35.58
CA ARG A 13 9.08 43.92 36.11
C ARG A 13 9.12 42.93 37.26
N GLU A 14 8.13 42.97 38.15
CA GLU A 14 8.05 42.07 39.29
C GLU A 14 7.74 40.61 38.87
N GLN A 15 6.87 40.42 37.87
CA GLN A 15 6.60 39.08 37.30
C GLN A 15 7.82 38.54 36.55
N ARG A 16 8.52 39.36 35.76
CA ARG A 16 9.78 38.96 35.11
C ARG A 16 10.86 38.58 36.12
N ALA A 17 10.98 39.34 37.22
CA ALA A 17 11.93 39.03 38.28
C ALA A 17 11.60 37.71 39.02
N LYS A 18 10.30 37.39 39.17
CA LYS A 18 9.85 36.10 39.73
C LYS A 18 10.14 34.93 38.79
N ILE A 19 9.99 35.11 37.48
CA ILE A 19 10.30 34.10 36.46
C ILE A 19 11.82 33.89 36.32
N LEU A 20 12.62 34.96 36.36
CA LEU A 20 14.10 34.90 36.29
C LEU A 20 14.75 34.35 37.58
N LYS A 21 14.08 34.43 38.73
CA LYS A 21 14.52 33.81 39.99
C LYS A 21 14.21 32.32 40.10
N VAL A 22 13.47 31.73 39.16
CA VAL A 22 13.47 30.28 38.98
C VAL A 22 14.79 29.91 38.33
N SER A 23 15.80 29.71 39.18
CA SER A 23 17.14 29.28 38.78
C SER A 23 17.04 27.95 38.04
N TRP A 24 17.06 27.99 36.72
CA TRP A 24 17.45 26.84 35.89
C TRP A 24 18.98 26.65 35.99
N GLY A 25 19.47 26.37 37.21
CA GLY A 25 20.78 25.74 37.43
C GLY A 25 20.76 24.31 36.87
N PRO A 26 21.93 23.66 36.65
CA PRO A 26 22.25 22.80 35.51
C PRO A 26 21.37 21.54 35.39
N LEU A 27 20.12 21.73 34.99
CA LEU A 27 19.19 20.69 34.55
C LEU A 27 19.36 20.39 33.05
N GLN A 28 20.43 20.90 32.42
CA GLN A 28 20.60 20.83 30.97
C GLN A 28 20.92 19.43 30.42
N TRP A 29 21.31 18.39 31.20
CA TRP A 29 21.85 17.16 30.56
C TRP A 29 21.51 15.81 31.20
N ARG A 30 20.41 15.64 31.95
CA ARG A 30 19.98 14.29 32.38
C ARG A 30 18.48 13.99 32.29
N MET A 31 17.74 14.68 31.42
CA MET A 31 16.47 14.16 30.95
C MET A 31 16.74 13.22 29.76
N LYS A 32 17.18 11.98 30.04
CA LYS A 32 17.02 10.87 29.09
C LYS A 32 15.54 10.59 29.02
N TRP A 33 14.85 11.30 28.13
CA TRP A 33 13.43 11.12 27.91
C TRP A 33 13.16 9.67 27.40
N PRO A 34 12.20 8.92 27.98
CA PRO A 34 12.02 7.48 27.71
C PRO A 34 11.66 7.16 26.25
N TRP A 35 11.14 8.14 25.52
CA TRP A 35 10.71 7.99 24.11
C TRP A 35 11.88 7.79 23.14
N ASN A 36 13.13 8.13 23.53
CA ASN A 36 14.26 8.10 22.60
C ASN A 36 14.95 6.72 22.51
N SER A 37 14.74 5.83 23.49
CA SER A 37 15.20 4.43 23.39
C SER A 37 14.23 3.58 22.57
N ASP A 38 12.93 3.80 22.74
CA ASP A 38 11.88 3.06 22.02
C ASP A 38 11.86 3.43 20.53
N ASP A 39 12.04 4.71 20.17
CA ASP A 39 12.12 5.14 18.76
C ASP A 39 13.27 4.46 17.99
N ARG A 40 14.42 4.25 18.65
CA ARG A 40 15.57 3.58 18.00
C ARG A 40 15.32 2.08 17.78
N GLU A 41 14.62 1.41 18.69
CA GLU A 41 14.21 0.01 18.52
C GLU A 41 13.08 -0.15 17.51
N GLN A 42 12.13 0.79 17.51
CA GLN A 42 11.00 0.85 16.60
C GLN A 42 11.45 1.14 15.16
N ARG A 43 12.43 2.03 14.96
CA ARG A 43 13.11 2.24 13.67
C ARG A 43 13.84 1.00 13.19
N LYS A 44 14.51 0.27 14.09
CA LYS A 44 15.16 -1.01 13.74
C LYS A 44 14.16 -2.07 13.32
N LYS A 45 13.02 -2.20 14.03
CA LYS A 45 11.93 -3.10 13.67
C LYS A 45 11.33 -2.73 12.31
N LEU A 46 11.06 -1.44 12.08
CA LEU A 46 10.55 -0.94 10.80
C LEU A 46 11.53 -1.22 9.65
N GLN A 47 12.83 -1.02 9.87
CA GLN A 47 13.86 -1.34 8.88
C GLN A 47 13.90 -2.84 8.59
N GLN A 48 13.79 -3.68 9.62
CA GLN A 48 13.77 -5.14 9.43
C GLN A 48 12.54 -5.62 8.66
N GLU A 49 11.36 -5.07 8.95
CA GLU A 49 10.14 -5.35 8.18
C GLU A 49 10.27 -4.87 6.73
N TYR A 50 10.86 -3.70 6.51
CA TYR A 50 11.13 -3.18 5.18
C TYR A 50 12.05 -4.10 4.39
N GLU A 51 13.17 -4.54 4.98
CA GLU A 51 14.10 -5.47 4.33
C GLU A 51 13.46 -6.83 4.03
N ARG A 52 12.58 -7.33 4.92
CA ARG A 52 11.82 -8.57 4.67
C ARG A 52 10.86 -8.42 3.49
N ARG A 53 10.07 -7.35 3.47
CA ARG A 53 9.13 -7.05 2.37
C ARG A 53 9.85 -6.86 1.04
N LYS A 54 11.01 -6.19 1.07
CA LYS A 54 11.85 -6.00 -0.11
C LYS A 54 12.38 -7.32 -0.65
N LYS A 55 12.83 -8.24 0.22
CA LYS A 55 13.22 -9.59 -0.19
C LYS A 55 12.07 -10.39 -0.77
N GLN A 56 10.89 -10.36 -0.12
CA GLN A 56 9.69 -11.02 -0.64
C GLN A 56 9.33 -10.50 -2.05
N LEU A 57 9.33 -9.18 -2.26
CA LEU A 57 9.09 -8.59 -3.59
C LEU A 57 10.13 -9.01 -4.62
N HIS A 58 11.41 -9.05 -4.24
CA HIS A 58 12.47 -9.47 -5.13
C HIS A 58 12.34 -10.95 -5.52
N ASP A 59 12.06 -11.83 -4.56
CA ASP A 59 11.83 -13.25 -4.80
C ASP A 59 10.60 -13.49 -5.68
N LEU A 60 9.57 -12.64 -5.52
CA LEU A 60 8.40 -12.62 -6.38
C LEU A 60 8.72 -12.21 -7.82
N CYS A 61 9.50 -11.15 -8.02
CA CYS A 61 9.98 -10.77 -9.35
C CYS A 61 10.73 -11.94 -10.01
N LEU A 62 11.63 -12.60 -9.28
CA LEU A 62 12.38 -13.76 -9.78
C LEU A 62 11.47 -14.93 -10.15
N ALA A 63 10.48 -15.25 -9.31
CA ALA A 63 9.55 -16.35 -9.54
C ALA A 63 8.68 -16.13 -10.79
N VAL A 64 8.27 -14.88 -11.02
CA VAL A 64 7.46 -14.47 -12.18
C VAL A 64 8.32 -14.20 -13.42
N LYS A 65 9.66 -14.16 -13.26
CA LYS A 65 10.60 -13.69 -14.29
C LYS A 65 10.27 -12.28 -14.78
N ALA A 66 9.91 -11.41 -13.85
CA ALA A 66 9.73 -9.99 -14.09
C ALA A 66 11.08 -9.27 -13.93
N ASP A 67 11.47 -8.48 -14.93
CA ASP A 67 12.74 -7.74 -14.93
C ASP A 67 12.65 -6.48 -14.05
N SER A 68 11.45 -5.90 -13.93
CA SER A 68 11.18 -4.71 -13.10
C SER A 68 9.94 -4.88 -12.21
N PHE A 69 9.80 -3.98 -11.23
CA PHE A 69 8.60 -3.94 -10.39
C PHE A 69 7.34 -3.56 -11.18
N SER A 70 7.46 -2.69 -12.20
CA SER A 70 6.37 -2.39 -13.12
C SER A 70 5.95 -3.64 -13.90
N ASP A 71 6.90 -4.44 -14.39
CA ASP A 71 6.58 -5.69 -15.08
C ASP A 71 5.87 -6.68 -14.15
N LEU A 72 6.27 -6.73 -12.88
CA LEU A 72 5.59 -7.55 -11.87
C LEU A 72 4.14 -7.08 -11.69
N GLN A 73 3.90 -5.77 -11.59
CA GLN A 73 2.54 -5.21 -11.49
C GLN A 73 1.71 -5.56 -12.73
N ASP A 74 2.25 -5.37 -13.92
CA ASP A 74 1.55 -5.64 -15.18
C ASP A 74 1.20 -7.12 -15.33
N ILE A 75 2.14 -8.01 -14.98
CA ILE A 75 1.92 -9.46 -15.02
C ILE A 75 0.83 -9.86 -14.02
N LEU A 76 0.87 -9.34 -12.79
CA LEU A 76 -0.15 -9.63 -11.77
C LEU A 76 -1.52 -9.07 -12.16
N CYS A 77 -1.57 -7.87 -12.75
CA CYS A 77 -2.77 -7.28 -13.34
C CYS A 77 -3.36 -8.22 -14.42
N CYS A 78 -2.52 -8.70 -15.36
CA CYS A 78 -2.94 -9.65 -16.39
C CYS A 78 -3.49 -10.96 -15.79
N MET A 79 -2.83 -11.50 -14.77
CA MET A 79 -3.28 -12.72 -14.08
C MET A 79 -4.67 -12.53 -13.44
N VAL A 80 -4.87 -11.44 -12.70
CA VAL A 80 -6.16 -11.14 -12.05
C VAL A 80 -7.27 -10.93 -13.09
N LEU A 81 -6.99 -10.18 -14.16
CA LEU A 81 -7.97 -9.94 -15.22
C LEU A 81 -8.35 -11.23 -15.94
N SER A 82 -7.37 -12.08 -16.27
CA SER A 82 -7.61 -13.37 -16.93
C SER A 82 -8.49 -14.31 -16.10
N GLU A 83 -8.29 -14.33 -14.78
CA GLU A 83 -9.07 -15.14 -13.85
C GLU A 83 -10.51 -14.61 -13.71
N CYS A 84 -10.67 -13.29 -13.61
CA CYS A 84 -11.97 -12.63 -13.47
C CYS A 84 -12.83 -12.79 -14.73
N VAL A 85 -12.24 -12.57 -15.91
CA VAL A 85 -12.90 -12.72 -17.22
C VAL A 85 -13.38 -14.14 -17.45
N TYR A 86 -12.62 -15.13 -16.99
CA TYR A 86 -12.91 -16.53 -17.26
C TYR A 86 -13.93 -17.15 -16.28
N LYS A 87 -13.94 -16.74 -15.02
CA LYS A 87 -14.74 -17.40 -13.96
C LYS A 87 -15.98 -16.65 -13.50
N LYS A 88 -16.07 -15.34 -13.71
CA LYS A 88 -17.10 -14.50 -13.08
C LYS A 88 -18.14 -14.01 -14.08
N PRO A 89 -19.43 -13.95 -13.67
CA PRO A 89 -20.44 -13.24 -14.44
C PRO A 89 -20.12 -11.74 -14.46
N ALA A 90 -20.54 -11.03 -15.51
CA ALA A 90 -20.24 -9.61 -15.71
C ALA A 90 -20.66 -8.74 -14.50
N SER A 91 -21.77 -9.09 -13.84
CA SER A 91 -22.29 -8.43 -12.64
C SER A 91 -21.39 -8.56 -11.40
N GLU A 92 -20.56 -9.60 -11.31
CA GLU A 92 -19.63 -9.82 -10.20
C GLU A 92 -18.19 -9.46 -10.53
N LEU A 93 -17.88 -9.19 -11.80
CA LEU A 93 -16.51 -9.04 -12.27
C LEU A 93 -15.83 -7.87 -11.56
N VAL A 94 -16.46 -6.69 -11.52
CA VAL A 94 -15.92 -5.51 -10.84
C VAL A 94 -15.70 -5.77 -9.35
N ARG A 95 -16.64 -6.47 -8.70
CA ARG A 95 -16.51 -6.86 -7.28
C ARG A 95 -15.34 -7.83 -7.08
N ALA A 96 -15.16 -8.79 -7.98
CA ALA A 96 -14.05 -9.75 -7.90
C ALA A 96 -12.69 -9.06 -8.09
N VAL A 97 -12.57 -8.15 -9.05
CA VAL A 97 -11.33 -7.37 -9.24
C VAL A 97 -11.05 -6.52 -8.00
N ASN A 98 -12.05 -5.83 -7.45
CA ASN A 98 -11.88 -5.04 -6.23
C ASN A 98 -11.49 -5.90 -5.02
N LYS A 99 -12.02 -7.12 -4.93
CA LYS A 99 -11.60 -8.08 -3.90
C LYS A 99 -10.12 -8.45 -4.07
N PHE A 100 -9.69 -8.80 -5.27
CA PHE A 100 -8.28 -9.11 -5.51
C PHE A 100 -7.38 -7.91 -5.21
N LYS A 101 -7.76 -6.69 -5.60
CA LYS A 101 -7.03 -5.48 -5.24
C LYS A 101 -6.86 -5.34 -3.72
N ALA A 102 -7.92 -5.61 -2.96
CA ALA A 102 -7.87 -5.58 -1.50
C ALA A 102 -6.96 -6.68 -0.92
N ASP A 103 -7.05 -7.90 -1.47
CA ASP A 103 -6.24 -9.05 -1.04
C ASP A 103 -4.72 -8.82 -1.28
N PHE A 104 -4.35 -8.06 -2.32
CA PHE A 104 -2.97 -7.67 -2.63
C PHE A 104 -2.50 -6.36 -1.96
N GLY A 105 -3.25 -5.84 -0.98
CA GLY A 105 -2.86 -4.62 -0.25
C GLY A 105 -2.88 -3.34 -1.09
N GLY A 106 -3.56 -3.33 -2.24
CA GLY A 106 -3.81 -2.16 -3.08
C GLY A 106 -2.60 -1.55 -3.80
N GLN A 107 -1.36 -1.91 -3.44
CA GLN A 107 -0.14 -1.34 -4.04
C GLN A 107 0.43 -2.16 -5.20
N ILE A 108 0.11 -3.45 -5.28
CA ILE A 108 0.74 -4.37 -6.25
C ILE A 108 -0.14 -4.54 -7.49
N VAL A 109 -1.45 -4.44 -7.34
CA VAL A 109 -2.41 -4.52 -8.44
C VAL A 109 -3.02 -3.13 -8.64
N SER A 110 -2.48 -2.38 -9.59
CA SER A 110 -2.75 -0.95 -9.85
C SER A 110 -3.94 -0.69 -10.79
N LEU A 111 -4.93 -1.59 -10.84
CA LEU A 111 -6.09 -1.43 -11.73
C LEU A 111 -7.00 -0.28 -11.25
N GLU A 112 -7.12 0.81 -12.00
CA GLU A 112 -7.91 1.99 -11.64
C GLU A 112 -9.36 1.87 -12.11
N ARG A 113 -9.55 1.65 -13.42
CA ARG A 113 -10.86 1.53 -14.05
C ARG A 113 -11.00 0.16 -14.68
N VAL A 114 -12.21 -0.39 -14.60
CA VAL A 114 -12.53 -1.71 -15.13
C VAL A 114 -13.87 -1.63 -15.83
N GLN A 115 -13.87 -1.91 -17.14
CA GLN A 115 -15.06 -1.89 -17.98
C GLN A 115 -15.32 -3.29 -18.55
N PRO A 116 -16.32 -4.01 -18.04
CA PRO A 116 -16.75 -5.27 -18.63
C PRO A 116 -17.50 -5.02 -19.95
N SER A 117 -17.41 -5.98 -20.87
CA SER A 117 -18.24 -5.99 -22.08
C SER A 117 -19.72 -6.02 -21.72
N SER A 118 -20.54 -5.35 -22.53
CA SER A 118 -21.99 -5.37 -22.36
C SER A 118 -22.60 -6.72 -22.71
N ASP A 119 -23.75 -7.05 -22.11
CA ASP A 119 -24.42 -8.35 -22.22
C ASP A 119 -24.87 -8.70 -23.64
N HIS A 120 -24.99 -7.71 -24.53
CA HIS A 120 -25.39 -7.89 -25.93
C HIS A 120 -24.22 -8.24 -26.88
N VAL A 121 -22.97 -8.27 -26.39
CA VAL A 121 -21.80 -8.61 -27.20
C VAL A 121 -21.55 -10.12 -27.17
N PRO A 122 -21.40 -10.81 -28.31
CA PRO A 122 -21.21 -12.26 -28.36
C PRO A 122 -19.89 -12.74 -27.73
N HIS A 123 -18.86 -11.91 -27.73
CA HIS A 123 -17.59 -12.17 -27.07
C HIS A 123 -17.44 -11.31 -25.83
N ARG A 124 -17.23 -11.97 -24.69
CA ARG A 124 -16.95 -11.26 -23.44
C ARG A 124 -15.49 -10.82 -23.42
N TYR A 125 -15.31 -9.54 -23.14
CA TYR A 125 -14.01 -8.92 -22.96
C TYR A 125 -14.05 -8.00 -21.74
N LEU A 126 -12.87 -7.66 -21.25
CA LEU A 126 -12.67 -6.76 -20.12
C LEU A 126 -11.56 -5.80 -20.46
N LEU A 127 -11.87 -4.52 -20.36
CA LEU A 127 -10.88 -3.46 -20.44
C LEU A 127 -10.56 -3.00 -19.03
N ALA A 128 -9.28 -2.79 -18.75
CA ALA A 128 -8.86 -2.18 -17.50
C ALA A 128 -7.70 -1.22 -17.73
N GLU A 129 -7.72 -0.11 -17.00
CA GLU A 129 -6.70 0.94 -17.05
C GLU A 129 -5.89 0.90 -15.76
N ALA A 130 -4.57 0.97 -15.85
CA ALA A 130 -3.67 1.12 -14.71
C ALA A 130 -2.56 2.13 -15.06
N GLY A 131 -2.65 3.35 -14.54
CA GLY A 131 -1.71 4.42 -14.88
C GLY A 131 -1.66 4.66 -16.40
N ASP A 132 -0.52 4.36 -17.02
CA ASP A 132 -0.27 4.54 -18.46
C ASP A 132 -0.51 3.25 -19.29
N THR A 133 -0.91 2.16 -18.64
CA THR A 133 -1.09 0.85 -19.28
C THR A 133 -2.59 0.52 -19.43
N LEU A 134 -2.99 0.17 -20.65
CA LEU A 134 -4.33 -0.32 -20.97
C LEU A 134 -4.31 -1.84 -21.18
N PHE A 135 -5.06 -2.57 -20.37
CA PHE A 135 -5.23 -4.01 -20.48
C PHE A 135 -6.54 -4.36 -21.18
N ALA A 136 -6.46 -5.30 -22.12
CA ALA A 136 -7.63 -5.92 -22.74
C ALA A 136 -7.54 -7.44 -22.57
N SER A 137 -8.52 -8.02 -21.88
CA SER A 137 -8.62 -9.47 -21.67
C SER A 137 -9.86 -10.01 -22.34
N PHE A 138 -9.69 -11.05 -23.17
CA PHE A 138 -10.76 -11.67 -23.95
C PHE A 138 -11.04 -13.09 -23.42
N ILE A 139 -12.31 -13.50 -23.38
CA ILE A 139 -12.65 -14.90 -23.10
C ILE A 139 -12.16 -15.77 -24.27
N GLY A 140 -11.19 -16.65 -23.99
CA GLY A 140 -10.76 -17.69 -24.91
C GLY A 140 -11.89 -18.67 -25.26
N THR A 141 -11.84 -19.22 -26.47
CA THR A 141 -12.88 -20.10 -27.03
C THR A 141 -13.12 -21.35 -26.17
N LYS A 142 -14.35 -21.88 -26.20
CA LYS A 142 -14.81 -23.07 -25.45
C LYS A 142 -14.13 -24.41 -25.83
N GLN A 143 -13.00 -24.40 -26.53
CA GLN A 143 -12.32 -25.63 -26.95
C GLN A 143 -11.38 -26.19 -25.87
N TYR A 144 -11.60 -27.47 -25.54
CA TYR A 144 -11.29 -28.15 -24.29
C TYR A 144 -9.79 -28.51 -24.04
N LYS A 145 -8.83 -27.99 -24.82
CA LYS A 145 -7.42 -28.43 -24.73
C LYS A 145 -6.55 -27.68 -23.71
N TRP A 146 -7.06 -26.62 -23.06
CA TRP A 146 -6.26 -25.75 -22.18
C TRP A 146 -6.31 -26.11 -20.68
N ARG A 147 -6.55 -27.38 -20.32
CA ARG A 147 -6.55 -27.81 -18.90
C ARG A 147 -5.19 -27.68 -18.19
N ARG A 148 -4.08 -27.49 -18.92
CA ARG A 148 -2.72 -27.42 -18.34
C ARG A 148 -2.36 -26.07 -17.68
N PHE A 149 -2.84 -24.94 -18.21
CA PHE A 149 -2.54 -23.62 -17.64
C PHE A 149 -3.42 -23.26 -16.43
N ARG A 150 -4.56 -23.94 -16.27
CA ARG A 150 -5.59 -23.62 -15.26
C ARG A 150 -5.20 -24.02 -13.83
N PHE A 151 -4.28 -24.97 -13.67
CA PHE A 151 -3.78 -25.40 -12.35
C PHE A 151 -2.65 -24.50 -11.82
N SER A 152 -1.79 -24.01 -12.72
CA SER A 152 -0.65 -23.16 -12.36
C SER A 152 -1.07 -21.77 -11.89
N LEU A 153 -2.04 -21.12 -12.56
CA LEU A 153 -2.45 -19.76 -12.19
C LEU A 153 -3.15 -19.68 -10.82
N MET A 154 -4.01 -20.64 -10.49
CA MET A 154 -4.69 -20.67 -9.18
C MET A 154 -3.76 -21.10 -8.05
N GLN A 155 -2.84 -22.06 -8.27
CA GLN A 155 -1.82 -22.37 -7.27
C GLN A 155 -0.88 -21.19 -7.07
N PHE A 156 -0.51 -20.47 -8.13
CA PHE A 156 0.31 -19.28 -8.06
C PHE A 156 -0.41 -18.16 -7.31
N LEU A 157 -1.63 -17.77 -7.68
CA LEU A 157 -2.41 -16.76 -6.96
C LEU A 157 -2.66 -17.14 -5.48
N ARG A 158 -2.83 -18.43 -5.19
CA ARG A 158 -3.00 -18.93 -3.81
C ARG A 158 -1.68 -18.89 -3.02
N LEU A 159 -0.56 -19.22 -3.64
CA LEU A 159 0.80 -19.03 -3.08
C LEU A 159 1.09 -17.55 -2.82
N MET A 160 0.73 -16.68 -3.76
CA MET A 160 0.86 -15.23 -3.63
C MET A 160 0.03 -14.68 -2.47
N SER A 161 -1.22 -15.12 -2.33
CA SER A 161 -2.08 -14.73 -1.19
C SER A 161 -1.55 -15.21 0.15
N HIS A 162 -0.84 -16.34 0.19
CA HIS A 162 -0.21 -16.85 1.40
C HIS A 162 1.10 -16.12 1.74
N PHE A 163 1.85 -15.67 0.74
CA PHE A 163 3.08 -14.89 0.90
C PHE A 163 2.83 -13.49 1.48
N TYR A 164 1.64 -12.91 1.28
CA TYR A 164 1.24 -11.61 1.82
C TYR A 164 0.56 -11.66 3.20
N TRP A 165 0.27 -12.85 3.73
CA TRP A 165 -0.33 -13.07 5.06
C TRP A 165 0.68 -13.55 6.12
N LEU A 166 1.98 -13.46 5.84
CA LEU A 166 3.13 -13.77 6.70
C LEU A 166 4.08 -12.57 6.79
#